data_AF-A0A6I4YRH1-F1
#
_entry.id   AF-A0A6I4YRH1-F1
#
_cell.length_a   1.000
_cell.length_b   1.000
_cell.length_c   1.000
_cell.angle_alpha   90.00
_cell.angle_beta   90.00
_cell.angle_gamma   90.00
#
_symmetry.space_group_name_H-M   'P 1'
#
loop_
_entity.id
_entity.type
_entity.pdbx_description
1 polymer ?
#
loop_
_entity_poly.entity_id
_entity_poly.type
_entity_poly.pdbx_seq_one_letter_code
_entity_poly.pdbx_strand_id
1 'polypeptide(L)'
;MAQKTVSLLQPIGTPGQRVNLNPLNVVTAPNGGFCAGKAGLAIGAFAWQNPADPSGRSLLNSGTGSPLGFLHKTRTGVITTWLARSVDGLLPGQEATLYNGGDFYAVVGGTAPVTAQSRVYVDPTNGAVCASTTTNAVPTNFTFTASAQVGALVSISGYGTVAVQPNNAAFPPQPNGAPQNTASQPAMTEAASSTTAQNDASDTKASSSTSKKS
;
A
#
# COMPACT_ATOMS: atom_id res chain seq x y z
N MET A 1 27.73 -15.03 31.46
CA MET A 1 27.36 -13.74 30.84
C MET A 1 25.85 -13.73 30.67
N ALA A 2 25.14 -12.81 31.33
CA ALA A 2 23.68 -12.72 31.26
C ALA A 2 23.25 -11.85 30.07
N GLN A 3 22.10 -12.15 29.47
CA GLN A 3 21.54 -11.41 28.35
C GLN A 3 21.21 -9.97 28.77
N LYS A 4 21.84 -8.99 28.11
CA LYS A 4 21.80 -7.57 28.51
C LYS A 4 20.54 -6.82 28.05
N THR A 5 19.74 -7.43 27.19
CA THR A 5 18.48 -6.85 26.68
C THR A 5 17.56 -7.97 26.18
N VAL A 6 16.31 -7.99 26.65
CA VAL A 6 15.25 -8.89 26.17
C VAL A 6 14.18 -8.02 25.51
N SER A 7 13.89 -8.27 24.23
CA SER A 7 12.73 -7.68 23.59
C SER A 7 11.47 -8.36 24.13
N LEU A 8 10.65 -7.60 24.87
CA LEU A 8 9.42 -8.08 25.50
C LEU A 8 8.26 -8.22 24.50
N LEU A 9 8.40 -7.69 23.29
CA LEU A 9 7.38 -7.68 22.26
C LEU A 9 7.86 -8.43 21.02
N GLN A 10 6.97 -9.21 20.41
CA GLN A 10 7.21 -9.78 19.09
C GLN A 10 7.29 -8.65 18.05
N PRO A 11 8.18 -8.76 17.05
CA PRO A 11 8.24 -7.78 15.97
C PRO A 11 6.89 -7.74 15.26
N ILE A 12 6.39 -6.51 15.03
CA ILE A 12 5.12 -6.24 14.34
C ILE A 12 5.09 -6.82 12.91
N GLY A 13 6.27 -7.06 12.32
CA GLY A 13 6.44 -7.68 11.02
C GLY A 13 7.91 -7.70 10.59
N THR A 14 8.15 -8.13 9.35
CA THR A 14 9.47 -8.13 8.70
C THR A 14 9.42 -7.19 7.49
N PRO A 15 10.53 -6.53 7.10
CA PRO A 15 10.57 -5.73 5.88
C PRO A 15 10.09 -6.51 4.65
N GLY A 16 9.27 -5.84 3.84
CA GLY A 16 8.64 -6.40 2.66
C GLY A 16 7.42 -7.27 2.92
N GLN A 17 7.11 -7.65 4.17
CA GLN A 17 5.92 -8.45 4.49
C GLN A 17 4.63 -7.64 4.33
N ARG A 18 3.56 -8.30 3.88
CA ARG A 18 2.22 -7.70 3.88
C ARG A 18 1.72 -7.43 5.28
N VAL A 19 1.08 -6.27 5.44
CA VAL A 19 0.38 -5.85 6.68
C VAL A 19 -1.01 -6.50 6.74
N ASN A 20 -1.71 -6.57 5.62
CA ASN A 20 -3.04 -7.17 5.54
C ASN A 20 -3.30 -7.92 4.22
N LEU A 21 -4.49 -8.52 4.16
CA LEU A 21 -4.96 -9.29 3.01
C LEU A 21 -5.84 -8.47 2.03
N ASN A 22 -6.05 -7.17 2.28
CA ASN A 22 -6.89 -6.27 1.47
C ASN A 22 -6.30 -6.08 0.05
N PRO A 23 -6.98 -5.38 -0.90
CA PRO A 23 -6.66 -5.44 -2.34
C PRO A 23 -5.17 -5.38 -2.62
N LEU A 24 -4.73 -6.24 -3.53
CA LEU A 24 -3.36 -6.21 -4.02
C LEU A 24 -3.38 -5.89 -5.49
N ASN A 25 -2.53 -4.94 -5.87
CA ASN A 25 -2.30 -4.63 -7.27
C ASN A 25 -0.89 -5.09 -7.60
N VAL A 26 -0.81 -6.20 -8.34
CA VAL A 26 0.44 -6.75 -8.87
C VAL A 26 0.73 -6.11 -10.22
N VAL A 27 1.99 -5.78 -10.47
CA VAL A 27 2.44 -5.29 -11.77
C VAL A 27 2.46 -6.43 -12.77
N THR A 28 1.84 -6.23 -13.95
CA THR A 28 1.88 -7.20 -15.05
C THR A 28 3.32 -7.41 -15.51
N ALA A 29 3.80 -8.64 -15.37
CA ALA A 29 5.16 -9.01 -15.79
C ALA A 29 5.25 -9.22 -17.31
N PRO A 30 6.41 -8.96 -17.93
CA PRO A 30 6.68 -9.33 -19.31
C PRO A 30 6.74 -10.86 -19.46
N ASN A 31 6.78 -11.35 -20.70
CA ASN A 31 6.90 -12.78 -20.99
C ASN A 31 8.14 -13.37 -20.27
N GLY A 32 7.93 -14.46 -19.52
CA GLY A 32 8.96 -15.09 -18.71
C GLY A 32 9.11 -14.54 -17.29
N GLY A 33 8.28 -13.58 -16.86
CA GLY A 33 8.26 -13.07 -15.49
C GLY A 33 9.44 -12.14 -15.16
N PHE A 34 9.29 -11.38 -14.07
CA PHE A 34 10.38 -10.56 -13.55
C PHE A 34 11.41 -11.40 -12.80
N CYS A 35 12.67 -11.02 -12.91
CA CYS A 35 13.76 -11.64 -12.19
C CYS A 35 14.69 -10.59 -11.56
N ALA A 36 15.35 -10.96 -10.47
CA ALA A 36 16.39 -10.15 -9.87
C ALA A 36 17.57 -10.01 -10.83
N GLY A 37 18.04 -8.78 -11.03
CA GLY A 37 19.23 -8.51 -11.83
C GLY A 37 20.50 -9.08 -11.20
N LYS A 38 21.64 -8.85 -11.86
CA LYS A 38 22.95 -9.43 -11.47
C LYS A 38 23.40 -9.06 -10.06
N ALA A 39 22.94 -7.94 -9.52
CA ALA A 39 23.24 -7.48 -8.16
C ALA A 39 22.32 -8.07 -7.07
N GLY A 40 21.28 -8.83 -7.47
CA GLY A 40 20.19 -9.21 -6.58
C GLY A 40 19.22 -8.04 -6.36
N LEU A 41 18.25 -8.24 -5.48
CA LEU A 41 17.33 -7.19 -5.03
C LEU A 41 17.19 -7.16 -3.51
N ALA A 42 17.10 -5.98 -2.91
CA ALA A 42 16.67 -5.80 -1.53
C ALA A 42 15.16 -5.98 -1.40
N ILE A 43 14.73 -6.82 -0.46
CA ILE A 43 13.32 -7.04 -0.14
C ILE A 43 12.80 -5.90 0.74
N GLY A 44 11.56 -5.46 0.52
CA GLY A 44 11.01 -4.30 1.23
C GLY A 44 11.49 -2.96 0.67
N ALA A 45 12.03 -2.97 -0.54
CA ALA A 45 12.44 -1.81 -1.31
C ALA A 45 11.68 -1.76 -2.65
N PHE A 46 11.65 -0.58 -3.26
CA PHE A 46 11.13 -0.38 -4.60
C PHE A 46 12.15 -0.81 -5.65
N ALA A 47 11.64 -1.22 -6.81
CA ALA A 47 12.44 -1.66 -7.93
C ALA A 47 12.06 -0.95 -9.24
N TRP A 48 13.04 -0.87 -10.12
CA TRP A 48 12.95 -0.39 -11.48
C TRP A 48 13.30 -1.51 -12.45
N GLN A 49 12.78 -1.41 -13.67
CA GLN A 49 13.23 -2.25 -14.76
C GLN A 49 14.66 -1.87 -15.15
N ASN A 50 15.50 -2.88 -15.39
CA ASN A 50 16.84 -2.67 -15.89
C ASN A 50 16.79 -2.19 -17.36
N PRO A 51 17.25 -0.97 -17.68
CA PRO A 51 17.22 -0.47 -19.06
C PRO A 51 18.16 -1.23 -19.99
N ALA A 52 19.17 -1.92 -19.44
CA ALA A 52 20.12 -2.72 -20.22
C ALA A 52 19.60 -4.11 -20.57
N ASP A 53 18.45 -4.55 -20.02
CA ASP A 53 17.84 -5.83 -20.37
C ASP A 53 16.76 -5.63 -21.46
N PRO A 54 17.02 -6.05 -22.71
CA PRO A 54 16.06 -5.92 -23.80
C PRO A 54 14.81 -6.80 -23.60
N SER A 55 14.88 -7.82 -22.74
CA SER A 55 13.71 -8.65 -22.40
C SER A 55 12.80 -7.96 -21.38
N GLY A 56 13.29 -6.92 -20.70
CA GLY A 56 12.58 -6.19 -19.66
C GLY A 56 12.28 -6.98 -18.38
N ARG A 57 12.93 -8.13 -18.20
CA ARG A 57 12.65 -9.06 -17.08
C ARG A 57 13.47 -8.72 -15.85
N SER A 58 14.70 -8.28 -16.06
CA SER A 58 15.63 -7.93 -14.99
C SER A 58 15.18 -6.67 -14.27
N LEU A 59 15.16 -6.75 -12.95
CA LEU A 59 14.88 -5.62 -12.05
C LEU A 59 16.14 -5.17 -11.30
N LEU A 60 16.14 -3.91 -10.87
CA LEU A 60 17.17 -3.28 -10.04
C LEU A 60 16.50 -2.48 -8.92
N ASN A 61 17.12 -2.38 -7.74
CA ASN A 61 16.69 -1.43 -6.70
C ASN A 61 17.27 -0.02 -6.90
N SER A 62 17.75 0.27 -8.10
CA SER A 62 18.22 1.59 -8.46
C SER A 62 17.65 1.97 -9.81
N GLY A 63 17.31 3.23 -10.00
CA GLY A 63 16.79 3.70 -11.27
C GLY A 63 16.50 5.19 -11.27
N THR A 64 15.95 5.66 -12.37
CA THR A 64 15.56 7.06 -12.55
C THR A 64 14.07 7.15 -12.81
N GLY A 65 13.43 8.22 -12.32
CA GLY A 65 11.98 8.39 -12.46
C GLY A 65 11.18 7.42 -11.59
N SER A 66 9.88 7.31 -11.84
CA SER A 66 8.97 6.53 -11.01
C SER A 66 9.36 5.05 -10.93
N PRO A 67 9.42 4.44 -9.74
CA PRO A 67 9.63 3.00 -9.62
C PRO A 67 8.47 2.22 -10.22
N LEU A 68 8.76 0.99 -10.64
CA LEU A 68 7.78 0.09 -11.23
C LEU A 68 6.84 -0.49 -10.17
N GLY A 69 7.38 -0.80 -8.99
CA GLY A 69 6.60 -1.27 -7.84
C GLY A 69 7.46 -1.63 -6.64
N PHE A 70 6.78 -2.06 -5.58
CA PHE A 70 7.36 -2.51 -4.31
C PHE A 70 7.62 -4.01 -4.32
N LEU A 71 8.77 -4.44 -3.80
CA LEU A 71 9.14 -5.86 -3.72
C LEU A 71 8.70 -6.48 -2.39
N HIS A 72 7.70 -7.36 -2.45
CA HIS A 72 7.24 -8.18 -1.33
C HIS A 72 8.20 -9.35 -1.07
N LYS A 73 8.32 -9.73 0.19
CA LYS A 73 8.94 -10.99 0.63
C LYS A 73 8.10 -12.21 0.22
N THR A 74 8.29 -12.73 -0.99
CA THR A 74 7.57 -13.91 -1.50
C THR A 74 8.19 -15.26 -1.09
N ARG A 75 9.49 -15.27 -0.75
CA ARG A 75 10.24 -16.51 -0.52
C ARG A 75 11.03 -16.49 0.78
N THR A 76 11.22 -17.67 1.36
CA THR A 76 12.20 -17.91 2.42
C THR A 76 13.59 -17.63 1.87
N GLY A 77 14.32 -16.71 2.50
CA GLY A 77 15.64 -16.32 2.03
C GLY A 77 16.69 -17.40 2.26
N VAL A 78 17.69 -17.42 1.40
CA VAL A 78 18.86 -18.31 1.49
C VAL A 78 20.05 -17.50 2.03
N ILE A 79 20.60 -17.94 3.16
CA ILE A 79 21.80 -17.31 3.75
C ILE A 79 23.01 -17.79 2.96
N THR A 80 23.58 -16.92 2.14
CA THR A 80 24.79 -17.23 1.35
C THR A 80 26.08 -16.68 1.95
N THR A 81 25.98 -15.76 2.90
CA THR A 81 27.13 -15.15 3.57
C THR A 81 27.35 -15.79 4.93
N TRP A 82 28.58 -16.26 5.19
CA TRP A 82 28.97 -16.81 6.48
C TRP A 82 28.75 -15.79 7.60
N LEU A 83 28.11 -16.21 8.70
CA LEU A 83 27.68 -15.38 9.85
C LEU A 83 26.54 -14.38 9.60
N ALA A 84 25.93 -14.34 8.41
CA ALA A 84 24.75 -13.51 8.21
C ALA A 84 23.53 -14.09 8.96
N ARG A 85 22.82 -13.22 9.71
CA ARG A 85 21.72 -13.60 10.62
C ARG A 85 20.34 -13.55 9.95
N SER A 86 20.20 -12.80 8.86
CA SER A 86 18.97 -12.63 8.10
C SER A 86 19.27 -12.53 6.61
N VAL A 87 18.26 -12.85 5.81
CA VAL A 87 18.29 -12.69 4.36
C VAL A 87 17.26 -11.63 4.02
N ASP A 88 17.79 -10.45 3.74
CA ASP A 88 17.01 -9.25 3.42
C ASP A 88 17.05 -8.95 1.91
N GLY A 89 17.47 -9.92 1.10
CA GLY A 89 17.57 -9.78 -0.35
C GLY A 89 17.21 -11.05 -1.13
N LEU A 90 16.77 -10.83 -2.36
CA LEU A 90 16.55 -11.81 -3.40
C LEU A 90 17.84 -11.96 -4.21
N LEU A 91 18.30 -13.21 -4.38
CA LEU A 91 19.53 -13.50 -5.12
C LEU A 91 19.36 -13.24 -6.63
N PRO A 92 20.46 -13.01 -7.37
CA PRO A 92 20.42 -12.84 -8.82
C PRO A 92 19.70 -13.98 -9.54
N GLY A 93 18.88 -13.64 -10.54
CA GLY A 93 18.15 -14.60 -11.38
C GLY A 93 16.93 -15.24 -10.72
N GLN A 94 16.66 -14.98 -9.44
CA GLN A 94 15.44 -15.44 -8.79
C GLN A 94 14.23 -14.64 -9.27
N GLU A 95 13.07 -15.30 -9.30
CA GLU A 95 11.81 -14.68 -9.68
C GLU A 95 11.40 -13.60 -8.67
N ALA A 96 10.94 -12.47 -9.20
CA ALA A 96 10.48 -11.33 -8.43
C ALA A 96 9.03 -11.02 -8.79
N THR A 97 8.26 -10.52 -7.82
CA THR A 97 6.90 -10.04 -8.04
C THR A 97 6.79 -8.64 -7.46
N LEU A 98 6.36 -7.70 -8.30
CA LEU A 98 6.22 -6.31 -7.91
C LEU A 98 4.78 -5.93 -7.67
N TYR A 99 4.58 -5.07 -6.68
CA TYR A 99 3.27 -4.58 -6.27
C TYR A 99 3.20 -3.07 -6.48
N ASN A 100 2.22 -2.62 -7.24
CA ASN A 100 1.88 -1.20 -7.37
C ASN A 100 0.92 -0.77 -6.25
N GLY A 101 0.19 -1.70 -5.63
CA GLY A 101 -0.73 -1.40 -4.52
C GLY A 101 -0.79 -2.54 -3.52
N GLY A 102 -1.10 -2.19 -2.27
CA GLY A 102 -1.15 -3.10 -1.13
C GLY A 102 -0.76 -2.36 0.15
N ASP A 103 -0.85 -3.07 1.26
CA ASP A 103 -0.33 -2.62 2.55
C ASP A 103 0.91 -3.46 2.92
N PHE A 104 2.05 -2.81 3.07
CA PHE A 104 3.35 -3.48 3.28
C PHE A 104 4.14 -2.84 4.42
N TYR A 105 4.99 -3.63 5.05
CA TYR A 105 6.01 -3.13 5.95
C TYR A 105 7.27 -2.77 5.17
N ALA A 106 7.81 -1.57 5.41
CA ALA A 106 9.05 -1.08 4.85
C ALA A 106 9.92 -0.45 5.96
N VAL A 107 11.23 -0.42 5.76
CA VAL A 107 12.15 0.26 6.69
C VAL A 107 12.38 1.67 6.19
N VAL A 108 12.22 2.65 7.08
CA VAL A 108 12.49 4.05 6.77
C VAL A 108 13.99 4.22 6.50
N GLY A 109 14.35 4.54 5.27
CA GLY A 109 15.69 4.96 4.87
C GLY A 109 15.87 6.48 4.91
N GLY A 110 16.90 6.96 4.22
CA GLY A 110 17.23 8.39 4.15
C GLY A 110 17.77 8.95 5.46
N THR A 111 17.67 10.27 5.64
CA THR A 111 18.23 11.00 6.80
C THR A 111 17.18 11.66 7.69
N ALA A 112 15.90 11.64 7.29
CA ALA A 112 14.82 12.32 7.98
C ALA A 112 13.70 11.36 8.39
N PRO A 113 13.05 11.59 9.55
CA PRO A 113 11.89 10.81 9.97
C PRO A 113 10.71 11.02 9.03
N VAL A 114 9.79 10.06 9.03
CA VAL A 114 8.55 10.11 8.24
C VAL A 114 7.34 10.37 9.13
N THR A 115 6.39 11.12 8.60
CA THR A 115 5.13 11.46 9.26
C THR A 115 3.99 10.62 8.70
N ALA A 116 3.06 10.21 9.56
CA ALA A 116 1.84 9.53 9.15
C ALA A 116 1.08 10.36 8.09
N GLN A 117 0.34 9.66 7.23
CA GLN A 117 -0.48 10.23 6.14
C GLN A 117 0.32 10.98 5.07
N SER A 118 1.65 11.04 5.18
CA SER A 118 2.50 11.69 4.18
C SER A 118 2.76 10.73 3.03
N ARG A 119 2.94 11.27 1.82
CA ARG A 119 3.31 10.48 0.64
C ARG A 119 4.67 9.81 0.85
N VAL A 120 4.78 8.56 0.41
CA VAL A 120 6.04 7.79 0.42
C VAL A 120 6.89 8.22 -0.76
N TYR A 121 8.12 8.59 -0.47
CA TYR A 121 9.16 8.80 -1.46
C TYR A 121 10.16 7.65 -1.41
N VAL A 122 10.97 7.55 -2.45
CA VAL A 122 11.98 6.51 -2.59
C VAL A 122 13.32 7.12 -2.97
N ASP A 123 14.39 6.63 -2.36
CA ASP A 123 15.74 6.94 -2.78
C ASP A 123 16.08 6.14 -4.07
N PRO A 124 16.32 6.82 -5.21
CA PRO A 124 16.59 6.16 -6.49
C PRO A 124 17.90 5.34 -6.50
N THR A 125 18.74 5.50 -5.49
CA THR A 125 20.05 4.82 -5.39
C THR A 125 19.91 3.38 -4.88
N ASN A 126 18.93 3.13 -4.00
CA ASN A 126 18.81 1.87 -3.27
C ASN A 126 17.36 1.35 -3.13
N GLY A 127 16.36 2.12 -3.57
CA GLY A 127 14.96 1.72 -3.53
C GLY A 127 14.34 1.79 -2.13
N ALA A 128 15.03 2.33 -1.13
CA ALA A 128 14.52 2.46 0.22
C ALA A 128 13.43 3.54 0.29
N VAL A 129 12.42 3.32 1.12
CA VAL A 129 11.41 4.34 1.40
C VAL A 129 12.01 5.47 2.21
N CYS A 130 11.67 6.71 1.89
CA CYS A 130 12.24 7.88 2.54
C CYS A 130 11.22 9.04 2.59
N ALA A 131 11.56 10.07 3.36
CA ALA A 131 10.82 11.33 3.38
C ALA A 131 11.17 12.18 2.14
N SER A 132 10.26 13.07 1.77
CA SER A 132 10.41 14.02 0.64
C SER A 132 11.68 14.87 0.69
N THR A 133 12.22 15.13 1.89
CA THR A 133 13.43 15.93 2.09
C THR A 133 14.72 15.21 1.72
N THR A 134 14.66 13.92 1.41
CA THR A 134 15.83 13.15 0.96
C THR A 134 16.25 13.61 -0.43
N THR A 135 17.55 13.78 -0.66
CA THR A 135 18.07 14.22 -1.96
C THR A 135 17.66 13.26 -3.08
N ASN A 136 17.17 13.79 -4.21
CA ASN A 136 16.68 13.03 -5.37
C ASN A 136 15.52 12.07 -5.07
N ALA A 137 14.80 12.27 -3.96
CA ALA A 137 13.65 11.47 -3.59
C ALA A 137 12.59 11.45 -4.71
N VAL A 138 12.19 10.25 -5.12
CA VAL A 138 11.17 10.04 -6.16
C VAL A 138 9.81 9.78 -5.50
N PRO A 139 8.74 10.49 -5.87
CA PRO A 139 7.41 10.26 -5.31
C PRO A 139 6.82 8.92 -5.80
N THR A 140 6.11 8.22 -4.93
CA THR A 140 5.34 7.00 -5.26
C THR A 140 3.87 7.20 -4.95
N ASN A 141 3.02 6.27 -5.38
CA ASN A 141 1.59 6.26 -5.06
C ASN A 141 1.25 5.77 -3.63
N PHE A 142 2.25 5.41 -2.83
CA PHE A 142 2.05 4.95 -1.46
C PHE A 142 1.98 6.11 -0.46
N THR A 143 1.34 5.86 0.67
CA THR A 143 1.25 6.77 1.83
C THR A 143 1.70 6.05 3.10
N PHE A 144 2.39 6.75 4.00
CA PHE A 144 2.75 6.20 5.30
C PHE A 144 1.51 6.10 6.19
N THR A 145 1.28 4.95 6.81
CA THR A 145 0.13 4.80 7.71
C THR A 145 0.44 5.25 9.14
N ALA A 146 1.72 5.35 9.50
CA ALA A 146 2.21 5.76 10.80
C ALA A 146 3.49 6.61 10.69
N SER A 147 3.80 7.39 11.73
CA SER A 147 5.06 8.13 11.83
C SER A 147 6.17 7.22 12.34
N ALA A 148 7.39 7.36 11.81
CA ALA A 148 8.52 6.51 12.19
C ALA A 148 9.86 7.24 12.03
N GLN A 149 10.84 6.86 12.86
CA GLN A 149 12.22 7.33 12.74
C GLN A 149 12.97 6.57 11.65
N VAL A 150 14.08 7.13 11.16
CA VAL A 150 14.99 6.42 10.23
C VAL A 150 15.46 5.10 10.86
N GLY A 151 15.47 4.03 10.08
CA GLY A 151 15.81 2.67 10.49
C GLY A 151 14.67 1.90 11.16
N ALA A 152 13.54 2.56 11.47
CA ALA A 152 12.38 1.87 12.02
C ALA A 152 11.51 1.24 10.93
N LEU A 153 10.82 0.15 11.30
CA LEU A 153 9.81 -0.47 10.45
C LEU A 153 8.53 0.38 10.48
N VAL A 154 7.95 0.66 9.32
CA VAL A 154 6.71 1.41 9.14
C VAL A 154 5.81 0.71 8.13
N SER A 155 4.50 0.84 8.27
CA SER A 155 3.54 0.38 7.28
C SER A 155 3.25 1.47 6.24
N ILE A 156 3.17 1.05 4.98
CA ILE A 156 2.85 1.88 3.82
C ILE A 156 1.61 1.32 3.11
N SER A 157 0.78 2.19 2.53
CA SER A 157 -0.45 1.84 1.84
C SER A 157 -0.57 2.46 0.46
N GLY A 158 -0.91 1.64 -0.54
CA GLY A 158 -1.11 2.06 -1.94
C GLY A 158 -2.53 2.54 -2.29
N TYR A 159 -3.51 2.43 -1.39
CA TYR A 159 -4.93 2.77 -1.67
C TYR A 159 -5.47 3.96 -0.87
N GLY A 160 -4.57 4.68 -0.17
CA GLY A 160 -4.97 5.68 0.82
C GLY A 160 -5.31 5.01 2.16
N THR A 161 -5.13 5.75 3.23
CA THR A 161 -5.27 5.23 4.59
C THR A 161 -6.52 5.78 5.25
N VAL A 162 -7.37 4.90 5.77
CA VAL A 162 -8.13 5.20 6.99
C VAL A 162 -7.21 4.83 8.15
N ALA A 163 -6.90 5.77 9.03
CA ALA A 163 -6.01 5.51 10.16
C ALA A 163 -6.59 4.40 11.04
N VAL A 164 -5.92 3.24 11.11
CA VAL A 164 -6.11 2.31 12.22
C VAL A 164 -5.35 2.91 13.40
N GLN A 165 -6.06 3.42 14.39
CA GLN A 165 -5.47 3.83 15.67
C GLN A 165 -4.67 2.64 16.23
N PRO A 166 -3.43 2.84 16.71
CA PRO A 166 -2.71 1.78 17.39
C PRO A 166 -3.55 1.33 18.59
N ASN A 167 -3.78 0.02 18.70
CA ASN A 167 -4.48 -0.67 19.79
C ASN A 167 -3.78 -0.55 21.17
N ASN A 168 -2.82 0.37 21.32
CA ASN A 168 -2.07 0.63 22.53
C ASN A 168 -2.38 2.00 23.16
N ALA A 169 -3.41 2.71 22.70
CA ALA A 169 -4.03 3.72 23.55
C ALA A 169 -4.65 2.97 24.73
N ALA A 170 -4.09 3.14 25.93
CA ALA A 170 -4.71 2.70 27.17
C ALA A 170 -6.18 3.09 27.12
N PHE A 171 -7.08 2.11 27.20
CA PHE A 171 -8.51 2.38 27.29
C PHE A 171 -8.68 3.35 28.47
N PRO A 172 -9.06 4.63 28.25
CA PRO A 172 -9.39 5.47 29.38
C PRO A 172 -10.56 4.77 30.08
N PRO A 173 -10.57 4.65 31.43
CA PRO A 173 -11.71 4.08 32.12
C PRO A 173 -12.93 4.93 31.73
N GLN A 174 -13.85 4.35 30.95
CA GLN A 174 -15.07 5.05 30.58
C GLN A 174 -15.87 5.31 31.86
N PRO A 175 -16.32 6.55 32.12
CA PRO A 175 -17.29 6.79 33.18
C PRO A 175 -18.57 6.04 32.80
N ASN A 176 -18.99 5.10 33.65
CA ASN A 176 -20.27 4.40 33.47
C ASN A 176 -21.40 5.43 33.51
N GLY A 177 -22.03 5.71 32.37
CA GLY A 177 -23.33 6.41 32.33
C GLY A 177 -23.60 7.44 31.25
N ALA A 178 -22.97 7.42 30.07
CA ALA A 178 -23.36 8.32 28.96
C ALA A 178 -23.86 7.52 27.72
N PRO A 179 -25.04 7.87 27.15
CA PRO A 179 -25.62 7.17 26.00
C PRO A 179 -24.74 7.30 24.75
N GLN A 180 -24.61 6.19 24.02
CA GLN A 180 -23.86 6.13 22.76
C GLN A 180 -24.53 7.05 21.72
N ASN A 181 -23.78 8.04 21.22
CA ASN A 181 -24.18 8.84 20.06
C ASN A 181 -24.24 7.93 18.82
N THR A 182 -25.44 7.65 18.35
CA THR A 182 -25.74 7.06 17.04
C THR A 182 -25.36 8.04 15.94
N ALA A 183 -24.12 7.97 15.46
CA ALA A 183 -23.71 8.64 14.24
C ALA A 183 -24.49 8.06 13.04
N SER A 184 -25.22 8.94 12.36
CA SER A 184 -26.10 8.69 11.22
C SER A 184 -25.40 7.91 10.09
N GLN A 185 -25.95 6.74 9.73
CA GLN A 185 -25.71 6.11 8.44
C GLN A 185 -26.38 6.95 7.33
N PRO A 186 -25.72 7.27 6.21
CA PRO A 186 -26.44 7.69 5.01
C PRO A 186 -27.21 6.49 4.46
N ALA A 187 -28.53 6.64 4.35
CA ALA A 187 -29.44 5.60 3.87
C ALA A 187 -29.10 5.17 2.44
N MET A 188 -29.13 3.86 2.21
CA MET A 188 -29.11 3.22 0.90
C MET A 188 -30.43 3.52 0.18
N THR A 189 -30.41 4.32 -0.89
CA THR A 189 -31.54 4.38 -1.84
C THR A 189 -31.28 3.34 -2.94
N GLU A 190 -32.01 2.24 -2.83
CA GLU A 190 -32.05 1.13 -3.80
C GLU A 190 -32.78 1.61 -5.07
N ALA A 191 -32.09 1.69 -6.20
CA ALA A 191 -32.69 1.94 -7.50
C ALA A 191 -33.29 0.63 -8.04
N ALA A 192 -34.53 0.34 -7.65
CA ALA A 192 -35.30 -0.77 -8.21
C ALA A 192 -35.89 -0.42 -9.59
N SER A 193 -35.74 -1.36 -10.51
CA SER A 193 -36.16 -1.32 -11.91
C SER A 193 -37.65 -0.96 -12.10
N SER A 194 -37.92 0.00 -12.98
CA SER A 194 -39.28 0.37 -13.39
C SER A 194 -39.89 -0.71 -14.31
N THR A 195 -40.76 -1.55 -13.74
CA THR A 195 -41.73 -2.34 -14.51
C THR A 195 -43.06 -1.57 -14.45
N THR A 196 -43.49 -0.98 -15.56
CA THR A 196 -44.78 -0.29 -15.64
C THR A 196 -45.82 -1.26 -16.18
N ALA A 197 -46.70 -1.76 -15.31
CA ALA A 197 -47.94 -2.43 -15.69
C ALA A 197 -49.12 -1.79 -14.92
N GLN A 198 -49.94 -1.06 -15.68
CA GLN A 198 -51.41 -0.96 -15.63
C GLN A 198 -52.14 -1.11 -14.28
N ASN A 199 -52.90 -0.07 -13.90
CA ASN A 199 -54.37 -0.05 -13.78
C ASN A 199 -54.79 1.35 -13.25
N ASP A 200 -55.55 2.16 -13.98
CA ASP A 200 -57.00 2.09 -14.28
C ASP A 200 -57.86 2.82 -13.23
N ALA A 201 -58.91 3.47 -13.73
CA ALA A 201 -59.92 4.34 -13.08
C ALA A 201 -59.46 5.76 -12.67
N SER A 202 -60.14 6.86 -13.03
CA SER A 202 -61.43 7.06 -13.68
C SER A 202 -61.60 8.54 -14.08
N ASP A 203 -62.12 8.75 -15.30
CA ASP A 203 -63.08 9.78 -15.74
C ASP A 203 -63.06 11.19 -15.11
N THR A 204 -62.91 12.23 -15.95
CA THR A 204 -64.04 13.08 -16.42
C THR A 204 -63.53 14.39 -17.07
N LYS A 205 -63.64 14.46 -18.41
CA LYS A 205 -64.20 15.56 -19.24
C LYS A 205 -63.67 17.01 -19.11
N ALA A 206 -63.15 17.52 -20.23
CA ALA A 206 -63.44 18.82 -20.91
C ALA A 206 -62.14 19.44 -21.50
N SER A 207 -61.87 19.36 -22.81
CA SER A 207 -62.42 20.12 -23.95
C SER A 207 -61.61 21.39 -24.30
N SER A 208 -61.12 21.45 -25.55
CA SER A 208 -60.76 22.63 -26.38
C SER A 208 -59.58 23.51 -25.91
N SER A 209 -58.73 24.17 -26.72
CA SER A 209 -58.50 24.31 -28.16
C SER A 209 -57.18 25.10 -28.39
N THR A 210 -56.53 24.88 -29.54
CA THR A 210 -55.83 25.87 -30.41
C THR A 210 -54.84 26.90 -29.82
N SER A 211 -53.57 26.91 -30.29
CA SER A 211 -53.04 27.98 -31.17
C SER A 211 -51.54 27.86 -31.54
N LYS A 212 -51.30 28.08 -32.84
CA LYS A 212 -50.06 28.33 -33.61
C LYS A 212 -48.98 29.24 -32.99
N LYS A 213 -47.72 28.94 -33.35
CA LYS A 213 -46.67 29.76 -34.02
C LYS A 213 -45.38 28.90 -34.00
N SER A 214 -44.59 28.69 -35.06
CA SER A 214 -44.35 29.34 -36.35
C SER A 214 -43.94 28.28 -37.37
#